data_AF-A0A7K2JII5-F1
#
_entry.id   AF-A0A7K2JII5-F1
#
_cell.length_a   1.000
_cell.length_b   1.000
_cell.length_c   1.000
_cell.angle_alpha   90.00
_cell.angle_beta   90.00
_cell.angle_gamma   90.00
#
_symmetry.space_group_name_H-M   'P 1'
#
loop_
_entity.id
_entity.type
_entity.pdbx_description
1 polymer ?
#
loop_
_entity_poly.entity_id
_entity_poly.type
_entity_poly.pdbx_seq_one_letter_code
_entity_poly.pdbx_strand_id
1 'polypeptide(L)'
;MGATTYRLMSRFAAEMPDDPGFAGLTAMPKVVFSRTLEAPLSWGSTELVREDAVAAVRDMKQRDAGPLRTLGSLSLSRSLLTAGLVDRFRVVVFPVITGATGKERIFDAYPDVALDLVDSRTFDGRLQLLEYVPTVLDGPPGAGD
;
A
#
# COMPACT_ATOMS: atom_id res chain seq x y z
N MET A 1 -1.31 -7.19 0.97
CA MET A 1 -2.46 -6.29 1.22
C MET A 1 -3.21 -6.71 2.48
N GLY A 2 -4.06 -5.85 3.04
CA GLY A 2 -4.89 -6.16 4.22
C GLY A 2 -6.27 -6.71 3.87
N ALA A 3 -6.98 -7.27 4.85
CA ALA A 3 -8.28 -7.93 4.67
C ALA A 3 -9.39 -7.03 4.08
N THR A 4 -9.47 -5.76 4.51
CA THR A 4 -10.46 -4.80 3.99
C THR A 4 -10.24 -4.52 2.52
N THR A 5 -8.98 -4.27 2.13
CA THR A 5 -8.59 -4.08 0.74
C THR A 5 -8.84 -5.35 -0.07
N TYR A 6 -8.51 -6.54 0.46
CA TYR A 6 -8.78 -7.80 -0.22
C TYR A 6 -10.27 -7.95 -0.57
N ARG A 7 -11.19 -7.76 0.41
CA ARG A 7 -12.64 -7.90 0.17
C ARG A 7 -13.18 -6.94 -0.89
N LEU A 8 -12.65 -5.72 -0.93
CA LEU A 8 -13.02 -4.72 -1.93
C LEU A 8 -12.49 -5.12 -3.32
N MET A 9 -11.20 -5.41 -3.41
CA MET A 9 -10.54 -5.70 -4.68
C MET A 9 -10.99 -7.02 -5.29
N SER A 10 -11.24 -8.05 -4.47
CA SER A 10 -11.78 -9.33 -4.93
C SER A 10 -13.17 -9.18 -5.54
N ARG A 11 -13.98 -8.26 -5.01
CA ARG A 11 -15.30 -7.94 -5.57
C ARG A 11 -15.15 -7.26 -6.93
N PHE A 12 -14.31 -6.22 -7.03
CA PHE A 12 -14.08 -5.56 -8.32
C PHE A 12 -13.52 -6.51 -9.39
N ALA A 13 -12.57 -7.38 -9.03
CA ALA A 13 -12.05 -8.37 -9.95
C ALA A 13 -13.13 -9.36 -10.44
N ALA A 14 -14.12 -9.69 -9.60
CA ALA A 14 -15.25 -10.54 -9.98
C ALA A 14 -16.28 -9.80 -10.84
N GLU A 15 -16.50 -8.50 -10.60
CA GLU A 15 -17.43 -7.65 -11.36
C GLU A 15 -16.84 -7.20 -12.71
N MET A 16 -15.51 -7.15 -12.83
CA MET A 16 -14.78 -6.63 -14.00
C MET A 16 -13.71 -7.63 -14.48
N PRO A 17 -14.06 -8.87 -14.83
CA PRO A 17 -13.08 -9.90 -15.17
C PRO A 17 -12.29 -9.60 -16.46
N ASP A 18 -12.91 -8.89 -17.41
CA ASP A 18 -12.32 -8.54 -18.71
C ASP A 18 -11.60 -7.18 -18.70
N ASP A 19 -11.63 -6.45 -17.58
CA ASP A 19 -10.84 -5.22 -17.45
C ASP A 19 -9.34 -5.57 -17.49
N PRO A 20 -8.55 -5.01 -18.43
CA PRO A 20 -7.15 -5.37 -18.58
C PRO A 20 -6.31 -5.15 -17.31
N GLY A 21 -6.67 -4.15 -16.50
CA GLY A 21 -6.01 -3.85 -15.23
C GLY A 21 -6.28 -4.94 -14.19
N PHE A 22 -7.54 -5.33 -14.01
CA PHE A 22 -7.92 -6.40 -13.08
C PHE A 22 -7.49 -7.79 -13.55
N ALA A 23 -7.51 -8.06 -14.86
CA ALA A 23 -6.99 -9.30 -15.43
C ALA A 23 -5.49 -9.46 -15.13
N GLY A 24 -4.69 -8.41 -15.38
CA GLY A 24 -3.27 -8.39 -15.05
C GLY A 24 -3.01 -8.56 -13.55
N LEU A 25 -3.76 -7.85 -12.71
CA LEU A 25 -3.63 -7.96 -11.26
C LEU A 25 -4.03 -9.35 -10.75
N THR A 26 -5.03 -9.99 -11.35
CA THR A 26 -5.47 -11.35 -11.00
C THR A 26 -4.37 -12.37 -11.26
N ALA A 27 -3.63 -12.24 -12.37
CA ALA A 27 -2.52 -13.13 -12.70
C ALA A 27 -1.31 -13.01 -11.76
N MET A 28 -1.05 -11.82 -11.19
CA MET A 28 0.11 -11.58 -10.33
C MET A 28 0.02 -12.30 -8.97
N PRO A 29 1.12 -12.90 -8.47
CA PRO A 29 1.18 -13.36 -7.08
C PRO A 29 0.87 -12.21 -6.11
N LYS A 30 -0.01 -12.48 -5.14
CA LYS A 30 -0.41 -11.47 -4.15
C LYS A 30 -0.55 -12.11 -2.78
N VAL A 31 -0.08 -11.39 -1.76
CA VAL A 31 -0.15 -11.82 -0.36
C VAL A 31 -1.21 -10.99 0.37
N VAL A 32 -2.06 -11.65 1.15
CA VAL A 32 -3.05 -11.02 2.01
C VAL A 32 -2.72 -11.33 3.46
N PHE A 33 -2.54 -10.28 4.27
CA PHE A 33 -2.34 -10.39 5.71
C PHE A 33 -3.69 -10.28 6.41
N SER A 34 -4.12 -11.34 7.08
CA SER A 34 -5.35 -11.34 7.86
C SER A 34 -5.43 -12.50 8.84
N ARG A 35 -5.96 -12.24 10.04
CA ARG A 35 -6.32 -13.27 11.02
C ARG A 35 -7.79 -13.69 10.93
N THR A 36 -8.60 -13.01 10.11
CA THR A 36 -10.08 -13.18 10.06
C THR A 36 -10.59 -13.64 8.70
N LEU A 37 -9.74 -13.71 7.69
CA LEU A 37 -10.11 -14.33 6.42
C LEU A 37 -9.87 -15.83 6.53
N GLU A 38 -10.73 -16.59 5.88
CA GLU A 38 -10.59 -18.03 5.76
C GLU A 38 -10.32 -18.43 4.32
N ALA A 39 -9.50 -19.47 4.17
CA ALA A 39 -9.22 -20.08 2.88
C ALA A 39 -10.32 -21.10 2.51
N PRO A 40 -10.58 -21.34 1.21
CA PRO A 40 -9.92 -20.75 0.06
C PRO A 40 -10.36 -19.31 -0.23
N LEU A 41 -9.42 -18.49 -0.70
CA LEU A 41 -9.69 -17.14 -1.18
C LEU A 41 -10.17 -17.18 -2.64
N SER A 42 -11.21 -16.41 -2.96
CA SER A 42 -11.85 -16.41 -4.28
C SER A 42 -11.07 -15.68 -5.36
N TRP A 43 -10.16 -14.77 -5.01
CA TRP A 43 -9.35 -14.04 -5.98
C TRP A 43 -8.05 -14.79 -6.30
N GLY A 44 -7.81 -15.07 -7.58
CA GLY A 44 -6.68 -15.88 -8.05
C GLY A 44 -5.30 -15.38 -7.62
N SER A 45 -4.34 -16.32 -7.55
CA SER A 45 -2.94 -16.09 -7.18
C SER A 45 -2.75 -15.43 -5.80
N THR A 46 -3.68 -15.66 -4.86
CA THR A 46 -3.66 -15.05 -3.53
C THR A 46 -3.22 -16.04 -2.44
N GLU A 47 -2.18 -15.68 -1.70
CA GLU A 47 -1.73 -16.37 -0.49
C GLU A 47 -2.26 -15.65 0.75
N LEU A 48 -2.79 -16.39 1.73
CA LEU A 48 -3.22 -15.87 3.02
C LEU A 48 -2.13 -16.09 4.07
N VAL A 49 -1.58 -14.99 4.60
CA VAL A 49 -0.61 -14.98 5.70
C VAL A 49 -1.34 -14.51 6.98
N ARG A 50 -1.25 -15.30 8.05
CA ARG A 50 -1.93 -15.02 9.34
C ARG A 50 -1.01 -14.41 10.38
N GLU A 51 0.28 -14.51 10.13
CA GLU A 51 1.39 -14.04 10.93
C GLU A 51 1.52 -12.51 10.89
N ASP A 52 2.49 -11.99 11.63
CA ASP A 52 2.80 -10.56 11.62
C ASP A 52 3.28 -10.10 10.24
N ALA A 53 2.66 -9.04 9.72
CA ALA A 53 2.94 -8.55 8.37
C ALA A 53 4.34 -7.91 8.25
N VAL A 54 4.84 -7.28 9.31
CA VAL A 54 6.18 -6.66 9.30
C VAL A 54 7.25 -7.73 9.21
N ALA A 55 7.16 -8.76 10.05
CA ALA A 55 8.06 -9.90 10.01
C ALA A 55 8.03 -10.61 8.65
N ALA A 56 6.83 -10.94 8.16
CA ALA A 56 6.68 -11.61 6.88
C ALA A 56 7.25 -10.81 5.70
N VAL A 57 6.99 -9.49 5.63
CA VAL A 57 7.56 -8.64 4.57
C VAL A 57 9.07 -8.51 4.69
N ARG A 58 9.62 -8.45 5.90
CA ARG A 58 11.08 -8.45 6.11
C ARG A 58 11.70 -9.73 5.55
N ASP A 59 11.11 -10.88 5.85
CA ASP A 59 11.59 -12.17 5.33
C ASP A 59 11.43 -12.28 3.81
N MET A 60 10.34 -11.74 3.25
CA MET A 60 10.16 -11.67 1.80
C MET A 60 11.26 -10.84 1.13
N LYS A 61 11.57 -9.66 1.67
CA LYS A 61 12.66 -8.78 1.17
C LYS A 61 14.05 -9.43 1.27
N GLN A 62 14.25 -10.35 2.21
CA GLN A 62 15.52 -11.10 2.34
C GLN A 62 15.63 -12.26 1.36
N ARG A 63 14.52 -12.93 1.06
CA ARG A 63 14.49 -14.11 0.19
C ARG A 63 14.43 -13.76 -1.30
N ASP A 64 13.81 -12.64 -1.65
CA ASP A 64 13.60 -12.21 -3.03
C ASP A 64 13.81 -10.69 -3.17
N ALA A 65 14.54 -10.27 -4.20
CA ALA A 65 14.83 -8.87 -4.50
C ALA A 65 13.80 -8.24 -5.46
N GLY A 66 12.75 -8.97 -5.85
CA GLY A 66 11.67 -8.47 -6.69
C GLY A 66 10.90 -7.29 -6.06
N PRO A 67 10.34 -6.38 -6.87
CA PRO A 67 9.61 -5.23 -6.35
C PRO A 67 8.30 -5.64 -5.68
N LEU A 68 8.14 -5.26 -4.41
CA LEU A 68 6.89 -5.44 -3.65
C LEU A 68 6.04 -4.18 -3.71
N ARG A 69 4.72 -4.33 -3.86
CA ARG A 69 3.76 -3.21 -3.88
C ARG A 69 2.59 -3.47 -2.94
N THR A 70 2.26 -2.45 -2.15
CA THR A 70 1.10 -2.48 -1.26
C THR A 70 -0.13 -1.94 -1.99
N LEU A 71 -1.17 -2.76 -2.15
CA LEU A 71 -2.50 -2.31 -2.61
C LEU A 71 -3.32 -1.63 -1.51
N GLY A 72 -2.85 -1.70 -0.26
CA GLY A 72 -3.57 -1.32 0.95
C GLY A 72 -3.58 -2.48 1.95
N SER A 73 -4.17 -2.36 3.13
CA SER A 73 -4.92 -1.20 3.61
C SER A 73 -3.99 -0.10 4.14
N LEU A 74 -4.51 1.09 4.42
CA LEU A 74 -3.70 2.18 5.00
C LEU A 74 -3.03 1.76 6.31
N SER A 75 -3.70 0.96 7.13
CA SER A 75 -3.11 0.37 8.35
C SER A 75 -1.86 -0.46 8.05
N LEU A 76 -1.89 -1.32 7.02
CA LEU A 76 -0.73 -2.10 6.60
C LEU A 76 0.39 -1.19 6.09
N SER A 77 0.05 -0.21 5.23
CA SER A 77 1.04 0.76 4.73
C SER A 77 1.73 1.52 5.86
N ARG A 78 0.97 1.97 6.87
CA ARG A 78 1.51 2.60 8.09
C ARG A 78 2.45 1.68 8.85
N SER A 79 2.01 0.46 9.18
CA SER A 79 2.84 -0.49 9.91
C SER A 79 4.15 -0.81 9.20
N LEU A 80 4.13 -0.97 7.87
CA LEU A 80 5.34 -1.21 7.09
C LEU A 80 6.25 0.03 7.02
N LEU A 81 5.68 1.22 6.91
CA LEU A 81 6.45 2.46 6.91
C LEU A 81 7.13 2.69 8.26
N THR A 82 6.36 2.59 9.36
CA THR A 82 6.89 2.69 10.73
C THR A 82 8.01 1.68 11.01
N ALA A 83 7.93 0.49 10.42
CA ALA A 83 8.96 -0.54 10.56
C ALA A 83 10.20 -0.32 9.67
N GLY A 84 10.28 0.78 8.91
CA GLY A 84 11.39 1.08 8.01
C GLY A 84 11.46 0.17 6.79
N LEU A 85 10.35 -0.46 6.40
CA LEU A 85 10.32 -1.44 5.29
C LEU A 85 9.91 -0.85 3.94
N VAL A 86 9.49 0.42 3.91
CA VAL A 86 9.02 1.11 2.68
C VAL A 86 10.17 1.86 2.03
N ASP A 87 10.60 1.42 0.85
CA ASP A 87 11.69 2.08 0.11
C ASP A 87 11.19 3.26 -0.75
N ARG A 88 9.94 3.19 -1.22
CA ARG A 88 9.29 4.21 -2.05
C ARG A 88 7.88 4.51 -1.54
N PHE A 89 7.61 5.78 -1.23
CA PHE A 89 6.30 6.27 -0.83
C PHE A 89 5.68 7.07 -1.97
N ARG A 90 4.67 6.49 -2.64
CA ARG A 90 3.99 7.09 -3.80
C ARG A 90 2.65 7.69 -3.40
N VAL A 91 2.46 8.97 -3.66
CA VAL A 91 1.20 9.68 -3.45
C VAL A 91 0.65 10.13 -4.78
N VAL A 92 -0.60 9.76 -5.08
CA VAL A 92 -1.34 10.28 -6.23
C VAL A 92 -2.36 11.30 -5.73
N VAL A 93 -2.15 12.56 -6.09
CA VAL A 93 -3.05 13.66 -5.78
C VAL A 93 -4.08 13.78 -6.90
N PHE A 94 -5.35 13.64 -6.52
CA PHE A 94 -6.50 13.90 -7.38
C PHE A 94 -7.01 15.32 -7.09
N PRO A 95 -7.53 16.05 -8.10
CA PRO A 95 -8.07 17.40 -7.91
C PRO A 95 -9.46 17.38 -7.26
N VAL A 96 -9.60 16.73 -6.11
CA VAL A 96 -10.83 16.59 -5.35
C VAL A 96 -10.54 16.54 -3.85
N ILE A 97 -11.35 17.23 -3.05
CA ILE A 97 -11.29 17.16 -1.59
C ILE A 97 -12.51 16.38 -1.09
N THR A 98 -12.27 15.23 -0.46
CA THR A 98 -13.32 14.36 0.10
C THR A 98 -13.45 14.53 1.61
N GLY A 99 -13.45 15.79 2.10
CA GLY A 99 -13.46 16.10 3.53
C GLY A 99 -14.71 15.65 4.29
N ALA A 100 -15.87 15.63 3.64
CA ALA A 100 -17.15 15.24 4.24
C ALA A 100 -17.51 13.76 4.01
N THR A 101 -17.13 13.19 2.86
CA THR A 101 -17.55 11.84 2.42
C THR A 101 -16.42 10.81 2.40
N GLY A 102 -15.18 11.24 2.61
CA GLY A 102 -14.02 10.36 2.71
C GLY A 102 -14.11 9.44 3.93
N LYS A 103 -13.61 8.21 3.78
CA LYS A 103 -13.70 7.18 4.83
C LYS A 103 -12.46 7.11 5.72
N GLU A 104 -11.28 7.22 5.13
CA GLU A 104 -10.00 7.12 5.84
C GLU A 104 -9.07 8.28 5.44
N ARG A 105 -8.47 8.93 6.44
CA ARG A 105 -7.50 10.01 6.23
C ARG A 105 -6.15 9.39 5.92
N ILE A 106 -5.57 9.70 4.76
CA ILE A 106 -4.32 9.07 4.30
C ILE A 106 -3.16 9.34 5.27
N PHE A 107 -2.93 10.59 5.69
CA PHE A 107 -1.76 10.98 6.51
C PHE A 107 -1.93 10.83 8.02
N ASP A 108 -3.09 10.39 8.50
CA ASP A 108 -3.32 10.20 9.93
C ASP A 108 -2.54 8.99 10.47
N ALA A 109 -2.16 9.02 11.76
CA ALA A 109 -1.47 7.93 12.47
C ALA A 109 -0.14 7.42 11.86
N TYR A 110 0.54 8.21 11.05
CA TYR A 110 1.95 7.98 10.71
C TYR A 110 2.87 8.57 11.80
N PRO A 111 4.10 8.05 11.96
CA PRO A 111 5.13 8.76 12.73
C PRO A 111 5.55 10.04 12.00
N ASP A 112 6.47 10.79 12.60
CA ASP A 112 7.17 11.85 11.86
C ASP A 112 8.03 11.19 10.77
N VAL A 113 7.90 11.68 9.53
CA VAL A 113 8.55 11.10 8.35
C VAL A 113 9.07 12.24 7.47
N ALA A 114 10.39 12.27 7.23
CA ALA A 114 10.96 13.08 6.17
C ALA A 114 10.72 12.40 4.80
N LEU A 115 10.38 13.21 3.80
CA LEU A 115 10.05 12.74 2.45
C LEU A 115 10.94 13.43 1.43
N ASP A 116 11.90 12.69 0.89
CA ASP A 116 12.77 13.18 -0.18
C ASP A 116 12.13 12.89 -1.55
N LEU A 117 11.74 13.93 -2.28
CA LEU A 117 11.12 13.78 -3.60
C LEU A 117 12.16 13.25 -4.59
N VAL A 118 11.87 12.10 -5.20
CA VAL A 118 12.76 11.46 -6.18
C VAL A 118 12.20 11.39 -7.59
N ASP A 119 10.88 11.47 -7.75
CA ASP A 119 10.22 11.51 -9.05
C ASP A 119 8.85 12.18 -8.94
N SER A 120 8.40 12.78 -10.03
CA SER A 120 7.05 13.34 -10.14
C SER A 120 6.52 13.21 -11.56
N ARG A 121 5.23 12.94 -11.69
CA ARG A 121 4.56 12.80 -12.98
C ARG A 121 3.15 13.36 -12.94
N THR A 122 2.80 14.16 -13.95
CA THR A 122 1.41 14.55 -14.20
C THR A 122 0.75 13.57 -15.17
N PHE A 123 -0.39 13.01 -14.81
CA PHE A 123 -1.26 12.24 -15.71
C PHE A 123 -2.43 13.10 -16.19
N ASP A 124 -2.73 13.02 -17.48
CA ASP A 124 -3.87 13.66 -18.14
C ASP A 124 -4.03 15.16 -17.82
N GLY A 125 -2.91 15.83 -17.52
CA GLY A 125 -2.84 17.23 -17.11
C GLY A 125 -3.46 17.56 -15.73
N ARG A 126 -3.87 16.56 -14.93
CA ARG A 126 -4.67 16.79 -13.71
C ARG A 126 -4.22 16.01 -12.48
N LEU A 127 -3.84 14.74 -12.63
CA LEU A 127 -3.43 13.91 -11.50
C LEU A 127 -1.92 14.07 -11.32
N GLN A 128 -1.46 14.24 -10.08
CA GLN A 128 -0.04 14.33 -9.77
C GLN A 128 0.41 13.09 -9.01
N LEU A 129 1.31 12.31 -9.59
CA LEU A 129 2.08 11.30 -8.87
C LEU A 129 3.35 11.95 -8.32
N LEU A 130 3.57 11.77 -7.03
CA LEU A 130 4.76 12.17 -6.32
C LEU A 130 5.38 10.90 -5.71
N GLU A 131 6.64 10.65 -5.99
CA GLU A 131 7.38 9.52 -5.42
C GLU A 131 8.46 10.04 -4.49
N TYR A 132 8.47 9.52 -3.27
CA TYR A 132 9.40 9.90 -2.22
C TYR A 132 10.21 8.71 -1.72
N VAL A 133 11.39 8.98 -1.20
CA VAL A 133 12.07 8.08 -0.25
C VAL A 133 11.71 8.55 1.15
N PRO A 134 11.05 7.70 1.97
CA PRO A 134 10.68 8.07 3.34
C PRO A 134 11.79 7.74 4.34
N THR A 135 12.01 8.63 5.30
CA THR A 135 12.85 8.39 6.48
C THR A 135 12.03 8.65 7.73
N VAL A 136 11.83 7.62 8.56
CA VAL A 136 11.17 7.79 9.88
C VAL A 136 12.08 8.58 10.79
N LEU A 137 11.52 9.58 11.47
CA LEU A 137 12.23 10.48 12.36
C LEU A 137 11.95 10.14 13.83
N ASP A 138 12.93 10.37 14.68
CA ASP A 138 12.78 10.26 16.15
C ASP A 138 12.10 11.49 16.78
N GLY A 139 11.83 12.54 15.98
CA GLY A 139 11.18 13.78 16.37
C GLY A 139 10.96 14.73 15.18
N PRO A 140 10.39 15.92 15.42
CA PRO A 140 10.04 16.83 14.34
C PRO A 140 11.30 17.32 13.58
N PRO A 141 11.21 17.54 12.25
CA PRO A 141 12.32 18.03 11.45
C PRO A 141 12.88 19.34 12.04
N GLY A 142 14.21 19.41 12.19
CA GLY A 142 14.92 20.61 12.67
C GLY A 142 14.97 20.81 14.20
N ALA A 143 14.59 19.81 15.00
CA ALA A 143 14.69 19.86 16.47
C ALA A 143 16.05 19.41 17.05
N GLY A 144 17.06 19.22 16.21
CA GLY A 144 18.41 18.82 16.62
C GLY A 144 19.46 19.24 15.59
N ASP A 145 19.92 20.49 15.72
CA ASP A 145 21.26 20.92 15.31
C ASP A 145 22.17 20.95 16.54
#